data_AF-A0A448GU83-F1
#
_entry.id   AF-A0A448GU83-F1
#
_cell.length_a   1.000
_cell.length_b   1.000
_cell.length_c   1.000
_cell.angle_alpha   90.00
_cell.angle_beta   90.00
_cell.angle_gamma   90.00
#
_symmetry.space_group_name_H-M   'P 1'
#
loop_
_entity.id
_entity.type
_entity.pdbx_description
1 polymer ?
#
loop_
_entity_poly.entity_id
_entity_poly.type
_entity_poly.pdbx_seq_one_letter_code
_entity_poly.pdbx_strand_id
1 'polypeptide(L)' 'MTTDKSTLRDEIEKFDELTETMHDAEKKRTLAEQVAYLKSQGIDPAKTYAEWDDDKQDD' A
#
# COMPACT_ATOMS: atom_id res chain seq x y z
N MET A 1 17.94 -14.89 28.40
CA MET A 1 17.26 -15.10 27.11
C MET A 1 16.83 -13.74 26.61
N THR A 2 17.49 -13.21 25.58
CA THR A 2 17.22 -11.88 24.97
C THR A 2 16.96 -12.02 23.47
N THR A 3 16.37 -13.14 23.06
CA THR A 3 16.18 -13.53 21.65
C THR A 3 14.94 -12.89 21.02
N ASP A 4 13.92 -12.54 21.80
CA ASP A 4 12.60 -12.14 21.26
C ASP A 4 12.57 -10.74 20.63
N LYS A 5 13.50 -9.85 21.02
CA LYS A 5 13.52 -8.46 20.53
C LYS A 5 14.32 -8.29 19.23
N SER A 6 15.27 -9.19 18.98
CA SER A 6 16.08 -9.21 17.75
C SER A 6 15.24 -9.71 16.59
N THR A 7 14.54 -10.83 16.78
CA THR A 7 13.67 -11.42 15.77
C THR A 7 12.52 -10.51 15.35
N LEU A 8 11.94 -9.77 16.30
CA LEU A 8 10.86 -8.82 15.99
C LEU A 8 11.36 -7.66 15.10
N ARG A 9 12.59 -7.18 15.32
CA ARG A 9 13.17 -6.13 14.49
C ARG A 9 13.47 -6.64 13.08
N ASP A 10 14.00 -7.86 12.97
CA ASP A 10 14.26 -8.51 11.67
C ASP A 10 12.97 -8.77 10.88
N GLU A 11 11.85 -9.05 11.57
CA GLU A 11 10.53 -9.19 10.93
C GLU A 11 9.99 -7.84 10.44
N ILE A 12 10.14 -6.77 11.22
CA ILE A 12 9.74 -5.42 10.82
C ILE A 12 10.52 -4.97 9.58
N GLU A 13 11.84 -5.15 9.55
CA GLU A 13 12.66 -4.81 8.38
C GLU A 13 12.21 -5.56 7.11
N LYS A 14 11.79 -6.82 7.24
CA LYS A 14 11.25 -7.58 6.10
C LYS A 14 9.91 -7.05 5.59
N PHE A 15 9.06 -6.53 6.48
CA PHE A 15 7.80 -5.90 6.07
C PHE A 15 8.05 -4.57 5.35
N ASP A 16 9.04 -3.80 5.78
CA ASP A 16 9.43 -2.55 5.12
C ASP A 16 9.95 -2.83 3.71
N GLU A 17 10.87 -3.80 3.55
CA GLU A 17 11.40 -4.22 2.24
C GLU A 17 10.30 -4.73 1.29
N LEU A 18 9.34 -5.50 1.83
CA LEU A 18 8.20 -6.01 1.06
C LEU A 18 7.31 -4.85 0.58
N THR A 19 7.07 -3.87 1.45
CA THR A 19 6.25 -2.69 1.14
C THR A 19 6.90 -1.87 0.02
N GLU A 20 8.20 -1.61 0.10
CA GLU A 20 8.94 -0.90 -0.94
C GLU A 20 8.89 -1.65 -2.29
N THR A 21 9.08 -2.97 -2.27
CA THR A 21 9.04 -3.81 -3.47
C THR A 21 7.67 -3.80 -4.13
N MET A 22 6.60 -3.88 -3.33
CA MET A 22 5.22 -3.81 -3.84
C MET A 22 4.92 -2.43 -4.42
N HIS A 23 5.33 -1.36 -3.74
CA HIS A 23 5.15 0.01 -4.21
C HIS A 23 5.89 0.28 -5.52
N ASP A 24 7.11 -0.21 -5.68
CA ASP A 24 7.87 -0.08 -6.93
C ASP A 24 7.32 -0.94 -8.07
N ALA A 25 6.76 -2.11 -7.77
CA ALA A 25 6.02 -2.91 -8.75
C ALA A 25 4.75 -2.19 -9.21
N GLU A 26 4.08 -1.46 -8.32
CA GLU A 26 2.88 -0.67 -8.62
C GLU A 26 3.19 0.55 -9.49
N LYS A 27 4.33 1.24 -9.28
CA LYS A 27 4.82 2.32 -10.16
C LYS A 27 5.03 1.89 -11.62
N LYS A 28 5.26 0.60 -11.88
CA LYS A 28 5.47 0.06 -13.24
C LYS A 28 4.16 -0.22 -13.99
N ARG A 29 3.02 -0.09 -13.33
CA ARG A 29 1.69 -0.26 -13.93
C ARG A 29 1.09 1.08 -14.32
N THR A 30 0.37 1.12 -15.44
CA THR A 30 -0.45 2.27 -15.80
C THR A 30 -1.61 2.44 -14.81
N LEU A 31 -2.14 3.66 -14.69
CA LEU A 31 -3.28 3.94 -13.81
C LEU A 31 -4.49 3.02 -14.12
N ALA A 32 -4.72 2.73 -15.40
CA ALA A 32 -5.79 1.81 -15.83
C ALA A 32 -5.57 0.37 -15.33
N GLU A 33 -4.32 -0.11 -15.36
CA GLU A 33 -3.96 -1.44 -14.86
C GLU A 33 -4.04 -1.53 -13.33
N GLN A 34 -3.66 -0.47 -12.61
CA GLN A 34 -3.84 -0.37 -11.16
C GLN A 34 -5.32 -0.42 -10.78
N VAL A 35 -6.17 0.37 -11.46
CA VAL A 35 -7.62 0.37 -11.24
C VAL A 35 -8.24 -0.99 -11.55
N ALA A 36 -7.84 -1.64 -12.65
CA ALA A 36 -8.34 -2.97 -13.00
C ALA A 36 -7.92 -4.03 -11.97
N TYR A 37 -6.69 -3.96 -11.46
CA TYR A 37 -6.20 -4.82 -10.41
C TYR A 37 -7.01 -4.66 -9.11
N LEU A 38 -7.21 -3.42 -8.64
CA LEU A 38 -8.00 -3.16 -7.43
C LEU A 38 -9.45 -3.67 -7.56
N LYS A 39 -10.09 -3.41 -8.71
CA LYS A 39 -11.43 -3.93 -9.02
C LYS A 39 -11.48 -5.46 -8.99
N SER A 40 -10.44 -6.14 -9.49
CA SER A 40 -10.35 -7.61 -9.43
C SER A 40 -10.23 -8.16 -8.01
N GLN A 41 -9.70 -7.37 -7.08
CA GLN A 41 -9.65 -7.70 -5.65
C GLN A 41 -10.93 -7.30 -4.90
N GLY A 42 -11.95 -6.78 -5.60
CA GLY A 42 -13.18 -6.29 -4.99
C GLY A 42 -13.05 -4.92 -4.31
N ILE A 43 -11.93 -4.23 -4.52
CA ILE A 43 -11.69 -2.88 -4.02
C ILE A 43 -12.19 -1.89 -5.08
N ASP A 44 -13.00 -0.91 -4.67
CA ASP A 44 -13.46 0.16 -5.55
C ASP A 44 -12.56 1.40 -5.38
N PRO A 45 -11.55 1.61 -6.25
CA PRO A 45 -10.64 2.74 -6.12
C PRO A 45 -11.33 4.10 -6.25
N ALA A 46 -12.52 4.16 -6.87
CA ALA A 46 -13.26 5.41 -6.97
C ALA A 46 -13.72 5.93 -5.60
N LYS A 47 -13.95 5.05 -4.63
CA LYS A 47 -14.29 5.45 -3.26
C LYS A 47 -13.08 5.97 -2.50
N THR A 48 -11.92 5.34 -2.70
CA THR A 48 -10.67 5.74 -2.05
C THR A 48 -10.18 7.10 -2.55
N TYR A 49 -10.32 7.39 -3.85
CA TYR A 49 -9.99 8.74 -4.37
C TYR A 49 -11.02 9.79 -3.97
N ALA A 50 -12.30 9.42 -3.79
CA ALA A 50 -13.32 10.34 -3.31
C ALA A 50 -13.08 10.80 -1.87
N GLU A 51 -12.63 9.90 -0.97
CA GLU A 51 -12.23 10.26 0.40
C GLU A 51 -11.06 11.25 0.43
N TRP A 52 -10.12 11.16 -0.52
CA TRP A 52 -8.99 12.09 -0.62
C TRP A 52 -9.34 13.44 -1.25
N ASP A 53 -10.43 13.52 -2.01
CA ASP A 53 -10.96 14.77 -2.58
C ASP A 53 -11.90 15.47 -1.59
N ASP A 54 -12.62 14.72 -0.74
CA ASP A 54 -13.41 15.25 0.37
C ASP A 54 -12.53 15.87 1.46
N ASP A 55 -11.34 15.31 1.74
CA ASP A 55 -10.35 15.91 2.65
C ASP A 55 -9.67 17.18 2.10
N LYS A 56 -9.99 17.59 0.86
CA LYS A 56 -9.54 18.87 0.26
C LYS A 56 -10.60 19.98 0.25
N GLN A 57 -11.71 19.81 0.97
CA GLN A 57 -12.50 20.96 1.40
C GLN A 57 -11.81 21.65 2.60
N ASP A 58 -10.65 22.26 2.32
CA ASP A 58 -10.01 23.24 3.18
C ASP A 58 -10.78 24.56 3.01
N ASP A 59 -11.30 25.10 4.12
CA ASP A 59 -11.79 26.48 4.28
C ASP A 59 -10.60 27.42 4.54
#